data_AF-A0A1K2H8D7-F1
#
_entry.id   AF-A0A1K2H8D7-F1
#
_cell.length_a   1.000
_cell.length_b   1.000
_cell.length_c   1.000
_cell.angle_alpha   90.00
_cell.angle_beta   90.00
_cell.angle_gamma   90.00
#
_symmetry.space_group_name_H-M   'P 1'
#
loop_
_entity.id
_entity.type
_entity.pdbx_description
1 polymer ?
#
loop_
_entity_poly.entity_id
_entity_poly.type
_entity_poly.pdbx_seq_one_letter_code
_entity_poly.pdbx_strand_id
1 'polypeptide(L)'
;MKVYLATPMNGRSIEAIKEKIADCASSLAKTDIDFFNPFLEMTANDNSVNGIVKDKKPIEMLCNSAKHIEECDGVLFIGSKDELKLSSGCQVEILIAVSYGKDCFIYENGEISRLVELELIWSFEKVKEKLS
;
A
#
# COMPACT_ATOMS: atom_id res chain seq x y z
N MET A 1 -17.78 6.30 0.59
CA MET A 1 -16.43 6.27 0.01
C MET A 1 -15.82 4.91 0.33
N LYS A 2 -15.08 4.31 -0.60
CA LYS A 2 -14.38 3.04 -0.41
C LYS A 2 -12.89 3.21 -0.71
N VAL A 3 -12.02 2.80 0.22
CA VAL A 3 -10.57 2.90 0.06
C VAL A 3 -9.89 1.53 -0.04
N TYR A 4 -8.85 1.43 -0.85
CA TYR A 4 -7.95 0.28 -0.86
C TYR A 4 -6.89 0.45 0.25
N LEU A 5 -6.69 -0.58 1.09
CA LEU A 5 -5.68 -0.53 2.16
C LEU A 5 -4.29 -0.92 1.61
N ALA A 6 -3.40 0.06 1.52
CA ALA A 6 -2.00 -0.13 1.18
C ALA A 6 -1.16 -0.35 2.46
N THR A 7 -0.93 -1.60 2.82
CA THR A 7 -0.16 -1.98 4.02
C THR A 7 1.24 -2.45 3.65
N PRO A 8 2.33 -1.92 4.23
CA PRO A 8 3.66 -2.50 4.08
C PRO A 8 3.70 -3.93 4.63
N MET A 9 3.91 -4.93 3.76
CA MET A 9 3.96 -6.34 4.16
C MET A 9 5.39 -6.91 4.14
N ASN A 10 6.16 -6.60 3.10
CA ASN A 10 7.52 -7.13 2.94
C ASN A 10 8.41 -6.80 4.13
N GLY A 11 9.08 -7.82 4.66
CA GLY A 11 9.97 -7.68 5.82
C GLY A 11 9.29 -7.64 7.18
N ARG A 12 7.96 -7.81 7.25
CA ARG A 12 7.20 -7.86 8.52
C ARG A 12 6.66 -9.26 8.81
N SER A 13 6.35 -9.52 10.08
CA SER A 13 5.61 -10.72 10.47
C SER A 13 4.12 -10.57 10.15
N ILE A 14 3.43 -11.70 10.01
CA ILE A 14 1.99 -11.76 9.75
C ILE A 14 1.20 -11.10 10.88
N GLU A 15 1.60 -11.32 12.13
CA GLU A 15 0.96 -10.76 13.32
C GLU A 15 1.03 -9.22 13.31
N ALA A 16 2.20 -8.66 13.00
CA ALA A 16 2.38 -7.20 12.95
C ALA A 16 1.56 -6.57 11.81
N ILE A 17 1.42 -7.27 10.67
CA ILE A 17 0.57 -6.82 9.56
C ILE A 17 -0.90 -6.81 9.99
N LYS A 18 -1.37 -7.92 10.61
CA LYS A 18 -2.74 -8.04 11.10
C LYS A 18 -3.08 -6.99 12.15
N GLU A 19 -2.18 -6.74 13.08
CA GLU A 19 -2.36 -5.74 14.14
C GLU A 19 -2.55 -4.34 13.54
N LYS A 20 -1.68 -3.92 12.61
CA LYS A 20 -1.82 -2.62 11.93
C LYS A 20 -3.11 -2.49 11.13
N ILE A 21 -3.52 -3.56 10.44
CA ILE A 21 -4.79 -3.57 9.69
C ILE A 21 -5.98 -3.46 10.65
N ALA A 22 -5.97 -4.21 11.75
CA ALA A 22 -7.07 -4.20 12.73
C ALA A 22 -7.20 -2.84 13.43
N ASP A 23 -6.07 -2.21 13.76
CA ASP A 23 -6.03 -0.87 14.32
C ASP A 23 -6.61 0.17 13.34
N CYS A 24 -6.16 0.15 12.08
CA CYS A 24 -6.72 1.00 11.02
C CYS A 24 -8.22 0.77 10.81
N ALA A 25 -8.66 -0.49 10.72
CA ALA A 25 -10.06 -0.85 10.55
C ALA A 25 -10.93 -0.36 11.72
N SER A 26 -10.41 -0.39 12.94
CA SER A 26 -11.09 0.13 14.13
C SER A 26 -11.27 1.65 14.09
N SER A 27 -10.33 2.37 13.48
CA SER A 27 -10.43 3.81 13.23
C SER A 27 -11.42 4.11 12.11
N LEU A 28 -11.38 3.36 11.01
CA LEU A 28 -12.31 3.50 9.89
C LEU A 28 -13.76 3.20 10.29
N ALA A 29 -14.00 2.26 11.21
CA ALA A 29 -15.34 1.93 11.72
C ALA A 29 -16.04 3.10 12.42
N LYS A 30 -15.31 4.16 12.79
CA LYS A 30 -15.85 5.40 13.37
C LYS A 30 -16.20 6.46 12.30
N THR A 31 -16.07 6.10 11.03
CA THR A 31 -16.27 6.97 9.87
C THR A 31 -17.21 6.28 8.86
N ASP A 32 -17.74 7.02 7.89
CA ASP A 32 -18.56 6.45 6.80
C ASP A 32 -17.69 5.93 5.63
N ILE A 33 -16.48 5.46 5.92
CA ILE A 33 -15.50 4.98 4.94
C ILE A 33 -15.47 3.45 4.96
N ASP A 34 -15.87 2.84 3.85
CA ASP A 34 -15.69 1.41 3.59
C ASP A 34 -14.26 1.13 3.08
N PHE A 35 -13.80 -0.11 3.15
CA PHE A 35 -12.46 -0.46 2.69
C PHE A 35 -12.34 -1.85 2.06
N PHE A 36 -11.36 -1.98 1.17
CA PHE A 36 -10.87 -3.25 0.66
C PHE A 36 -9.50 -3.55 1.26
N ASN A 37 -9.37 -4.70 1.92
CA ASN A 37 -8.10 -5.19 2.44
C ASN A 37 -7.52 -6.26 1.50
N PRO A 38 -6.36 -6.01 0.84
CA PRO A 38 -5.71 -6.99 -0.02
C PRO A 38 -5.01 -8.13 0.74
N PHE A 39 -4.86 -8.02 2.07
CA PHE A 39 -4.14 -9.03 2.85
C PHE A 39 -4.89 -10.36 2.91
N LEU A 40 -4.27 -11.40 2.35
CA LEU A 40 -4.71 -12.78 2.45
C LEU A 40 -3.68 -13.59 3.26
N GLU A 41 -4.09 -14.08 4.43
CA GLU A 41 -3.20 -14.80 5.33
C GLU A 41 -2.58 -16.06 4.72
N MET A 42 -3.33 -16.80 3.90
CA MET A 42 -2.80 -17.96 3.17
C MET A 42 -1.65 -17.56 2.25
N THR A 43 -1.84 -16.52 1.44
CA THR A 43 -0.80 -15.99 0.55
C THR A 43 0.38 -15.44 1.33
N ALA A 44 0.14 -14.76 2.46
CA ALA A 44 1.20 -14.26 3.31
C ALA A 44 2.05 -15.39 3.93
N ASN A 45 1.42 -16.48 4.37
CA ASN A 45 2.10 -17.68 4.85
C ASN A 45 2.94 -18.34 3.75
N ASP A 46 2.37 -18.53 2.55
CA ASP A 46 3.08 -19.10 1.41
C ASP A 46 4.29 -18.26 0.98
N ASN A 47 4.22 -16.95 1.21
CA ASN A 47 5.27 -15.99 0.92
C ASN A 47 6.26 -15.76 2.08
N SER A 48 6.04 -16.37 3.24
CA SER A 48 6.87 -16.15 4.43
C SER A 48 8.12 -17.03 4.44
N VAL A 49 9.21 -16.48 4.96
CA VAL A 49 10.46 -17.20 5.27
C VAL A 49 10.82 -16.87 6.71
N ASN A 50 10.92 -17.90 7.57
CA ASN A 50 11.15 -17.74 9.02
C ASN A 50 10.13 -16.79 9.68
N GLY A 51 8.84 -16.86 9.29
CA GLY A 51 7.79 -16.01 9.84
C GLY A 51 7.79 -14.56 9.33
N ILE A 52 8.66 -14.22 8.38
CA ILE A 52 8.73 -12.89 7.75
C ILE A 52 8.21 -12.96 6.33
N VAL A 53 7.21 -12.13 6.01
CA VAL A 53 6.61 -12.05 4.66
C VAL A 53 7.64 -11.49 3.67
N LYS A 54 7.72 -12.10 2.48
CA LYS A 54 8.55 -11.65 1.36
C LYS A 54 7.71 -11.49 0.09
N ASP A 55 8.01 -10.46 -0.69
CA ASP A 55 7.40 -10.31 -2.01
C ASP A 55 8.04 -11.28 -3.01
N LYS A 56 7.55 -12.53 -3.08
CA LYS A 56 8.08 -13.53 -4.03
C LYS A 56 7.76 -13.18 -5.49
N LYS A 57 6.65 -12.48 -5.72
CA LYS A 57 6.18 -12.08 -7.06
C LYS A 57 5.62 -10.64 -7.06
N PRO A 58 6.46 -9.63 -6.79
CA PRO A 58 6.00 -8.27 -6.53
C PRO A 58 5.20 -7.68 -7.69
N ILE A 59 5.59 -7.95 -8.94
CA ILE A 59 4.89 -7.41 -10.12
C ILE A 59 3.49 -8.02 -10.26
N GLU A 60 3.35 -9.34 -10.13
CA GLU A 60 2.05 -10.04 -10.20
C GLU A 60 1.12 -9.54 -9.09
N MET A 61 1.65 -9.38 -7.88
CA MET A 61 0.92 -8.83 -6.74
C MET A 61 0.45 -7.41 -7.02
N LEU A 62 1.30 -6.53 -7.55
CA LEU A 62 0.94 -5.15 -7.89
C LEU A 62 -0.09 -5.06 -9.02
N CYS A 63 -0.04 -5.94 -10.02
CA CYS A 63 -1.09 -6.02 -11.04
C CYS A 63 -2.45 -6.38 -10.43
N ASN A 64 -2.47 -7.29 -9.45
CA ASN A 64 -3.69 -7.61 -8.72
C ASN A 64 -4.15 -6.44 -7.83
N SER A 65 -3.22 -5.75 -7.14
CA SER A 65 -3.53 -4.53 -6.39
C SER A 65 -4.21 -3.49 -7.29
N ALA A 66 -3.66 -3.22 -8.48
CA ALA A 66 -4.21 -2.26 -9.43
C ALA A 66 -5.66 -2.55 -9.79
N LYS A 67 -6.02 -3.83 -10.03
CA LYS A 67 -7.40 -4.25 -10.28
C LYS A 67 -8.35 -3.88 -9.14
N HIS A 68 -7.90 -4.01 -7.89
CA HIS A 68 -8.73 -3.68 -6.73
C HIS A 68 -8.78 -2.17 -6.46
N ILE A 69 -7.70 -1.44 -6.76
CA ILE A 69 -7.65 0.02 -6.71
C ILE A 69 -8.64 0.64 -7.71
N GLU A 70 -8.80 0.05 -8.89
CA GLU A 70 -9.80 0.47 -9.89
C GLU A 70 -11.20 0.58 -9.30
N GLU A 71 -11.60 -0.40 -8.48
CA GLU A 71 -12.91 -0.51 -7.82
C GLU A 71 -13.06 0.34 -6.54
N CYS A 72 -12.03 1.10 -6.17
CA CYS A 72 -12.03 1.97 -4.99
C CYS A 72 -11.98 3.45 -5.39
N ASP A 73 -12.49 4.32 -4.51
CA ASP A 73 -12.44 5.78 -4.66
C ASP A 73 -11.04 6.33 -4.38
N GLY A 74 -10.23 5.60 -3.60
CA GLY A 74 -8.90 6.01 -3.21
C GLY A 74 -8.04 4.90 -2.60
N VAL A 75 -6.80 5.25 -2.25
CA VAL A 75 -5.85 4.39 -1.52
C VAL A 75 -5.57 5.01 -0.16
N LEU A 76 -5.63 4.20 0.90
CA LEU A 76 -5.25 4.54 2.26
C LEU A 76 -3.98 3.77 2.63
N PHE A 77 -2.87 4.49 2.78
CA PHE A 77 -1.63 3.92 3.28
C PHE A 77 -1.65 3.74 4.79
N ILE A 78 -1.22 2.58 5.30
CA ILE A 78 -1.13 2.29 6.74
C ILE A 78 0.32 2.38 7.22
N GLY A 79 0.66 3.46 7.93
CA GLY A 79 1.99 3.71 8.49
C GLY A 79 2.43 5.16 8.38
N SER A 80 3.67 5.43 8.78
CA SER A 80 4.27 6.76 8.69
C SER A 80 4.76 7.10 7.27
N LYS A 81 5.00 8.38 6.98
CA LYS A 81 5.64 8.79 5.73
C LYS A 81 7.01 8.14 5.52
N ASP A 82 7.77 7.90 6.57
CA ASP A 82 9.06 7.21 6.49
C ASP A 82 8.90 5.72 6.14
N GLU A 83 7.86 5.06 6.66
CA GLU A 83 7.51 3.69 6.26
C GLU A 83 7.07 3.64 4.78
N LEU A 84 6.33 4.66 4.32
CA LEU A 84 5.94 4.78 2.92
C LEU A 84 7.17 4.97 2.02
N LYS A 85 8.16 5.76 2.45
CA LYS A 85 9.45 5.92 1.78
C LYS A 85 10.26 4.63 1.67
N LEU A 86 9.92 3.57 2.39
CA LEU A 86 10.63 2.29 2.34
C LEU A 86 9.80 1.19 1.66
N SER A 87 8.50 1.41 1.48
CA SER A 87 7.58 0.44 0.90
C SER A 87 7.40 0.68 -0.60
N SER A 88 8.25 0.02 -1.42
CA SER A 88 8.16 0.13 -2.89
C SER A 88 6.78 -0.25 -3.42
N GLY A 89 6.17 -1.31 -2.88
CA GLY A 89 4.82 -1.74 -3.28
C GLY A 89 3.77 -0.66 -3.02
N CYS A 90 3.75 -0.11 -1.80
CA CYS A 90 2.79 0.94 -1.45
C CYS A 90 3.02 2.24 -2.23
N GLN A 91 4.27 2.60 -2.57
CA GLN A 91 4.52 3.75 -3.44
C GLN A 91 3.92 3.56 -4.84
N VAL A 92 4.03 2.35 -5.41
CA VAL A 92 3.40 2.04 -6.70
C VAL A 92 1.89 2.11 -6.61
N GLU A 93 1.28 1.58 -5.55
CA GLU A 93 -0.17 1.64 -5.32
C GLU A 93 -0.68 3.09 -5.24
N ILE A 94 0.01 3.95 -4.50
CA ILE A 94 -0.31 5.39 -4.41
C ILE A 94 -0.12 6.08 -5.77
N LEU A 95 0.97 5.77 -6.48
CA LEU A 95 1.22 6.35 -7.79
C LEU A 95 0.15 5.97 -8.81
N ILE A 96 -0.34 4.73 -8.79
CA ILE A 96 -1.48 4.30 -9.59
C ILE A 96 -2.69 5.19 -9.23
N ALA A 97 -3.03 5.30 -7.94
CA ALA A 97 -4.17 6.11 -7.50
C ALA A 97 -4.07 7.58 -7.97
N VAL A 98 -2.94 8.24 -7.72
CA VAL A 98 -2.71 9.64 -8.14
C VAL A 98 -2.79 9.80 -9.67
N SER A 99 -2.19 8.88 -10.42
CA SER A 99 -2.14 8.96 -11.89
C SER A 99 -3.52 8.87 -12.54
N TYR A 100 -4.48 8.24 -11.86
CA TYR A 100 -5.86 8.06 -12.34
C TYR A 100 -6.89 8.89 -11.56
N GLY A 101 -6.44 9.93 -10.85
CA GLY A 101 -7.33 10.90 -10.19
C GLY A 101 -8.09 10.35 -8.99
N LYS A 102 -7.60 9.27 -8.37
CA LYS A 102 -8.17 8.70 -7.14
C LYS A 102 -7.59 9.39 -5.91
N ASP A 103 -8.34 9.42 -4.82
CA ASP A 103 -7.89 10.04 -3.58
C ASP A 103 -6.78 9.22 -2.90
N CYS A 104 -5.88 9.92 -2.20
CA CYS A 104 -4.80 9.30 -1.44
C CYS A 104 -4.84 9.78 0.01
N PHE A 105 -4.77 8.82 0.93
CA PHE A 105 -4.84 9.06 2.36
C PHE A 105 -3.70 8.33 3.08
N ILE A 106 -3.40 8.78 4.29
CA ILE A 106 -2.47 8.14 5.21
C ILE A 106 -3.14 7.92 6.56
N TYR A 107 -2.98 6.73 7.11
CA TYR A 107 -3.33 6.37 8.47
C TYR A 107 -2.06 6.27 9.31
N GLU A 108 -1.93 7.15 10.30
CA GLU A 108 -0.78 7.21 11.19
C GLU A 108 -1.25 7.53 12.61
N ASN A 109 -0.83 6.73 13.59
CA ASN A 109 -1.11 6.95 15.02
C ASN A 109 -2.60 7.19 15.37
N GLY A 110 -3.52 6.47 14.73
CA GLY A 110 -4.96 6.61 15.00
C GLY A 110 -5.67 7.70 14.18
N GLU A 111 -4.94 8.46 13.36
CA GLU A 111 -5.49 9.56 12.57
C GLU A 111 -5.43 9.25 11.07
N ILE A 112 -6.50 9.62 10.36
CA ILE A 112 -6.57 9.56 8.89
C ILE A 112 -6.46 10.99 8.36
N SER A 113 -5.50 11.21 7.47
CA SER A 113 -5.33 12.50 6.79
C SER A 113 -5.13 12.31 5.30
N ARG A 114 -5.38 13.38 4.52
CA ARG A 114 -5.16 13.35 3.07
C ARG A 114 -3.67 13.44 2.76
N LEU A 115 -3.18 12.57 1.89
CA LEU A 115 -1.83 12.65 1.37
C LEU A 115 -1.80 13.65 0.20
N VAL A 116 -1.07 14.75 0.39
CA VAL A 116 -0.98 15.85 -0.60
C VAL A 116 0.34 15.86 -1.39
N GLU A 117 1.34 15.15 -0.90
CA GLU A 117 2.67 15.07 -1.51
C GLU A 117 3.27 13.68 -1.27
N LEU A 118 3.97 13.15 -2.28
CA LEU A 118 4.68 11.89 -2.23
C LEU A 118 6.12 12.10 -2.70
N GLU A 119 7.08 11.75 -1.86
CA GLU A 119 8.50 11.66 -2.23
C GLU A 119 8.82 10.21 -2.64
N LEU A 120 9.31 10.03 -3.86
CA LEU A 120 9.58 8.72 -4.44
C LEU A 120 10.99 8.22 -4.07
N ILE A 121 11.14 6.91 -3.86
CA ILE A 121 12.46 6.26 -3.66
C ILE A 121 13.35 6.41 -4.90
N TRP A 122 12.74 6.51 -6.08
CA TRP A 122 13.41 6.41 -7.37
C TRP A 122 13.13 7.64 -8.22
N SER A 123 14.17 8.08 -8.92
CA SER A 123 14.11 9.07 -9.98
C SER A 123 14.60 8.43 -11.28
N PHE A 124 13.91 8.69 -12.38
CA PHE A 124 14.40 8.36 -13.70
C PHE A 124 15.04 9.61 -14.28
N GLU A 125 16.36 9.64 -14.37
CA GLU A 125 17.04 10.69 -15.13
C GLU A 125 16.90 10.42 -16.64
N LYS A 126 16.74 11.48 -17.44
CA LYS A 126 16.82 11.36 -18.91
C LYS A 126 18.26 11.10 -19.31
N VAL A 127 18.68 9.84 -19.33
CA VAL A 127 19.90 9.46 -20.03
C VAL A 127 19.56 9.39 -21.52
N LYS A 128 20.18 10.26 -22.34
CA LYS A 128 20.14 10.12 -23.81
C LYS A 128 20.98 8.91 -24.21
N GLU A 129 20.50 7.70 -23.94
CA GLU A 129 21.09 6.51 -24.55
C GLU A 129 20.51 6.37 -25.96
N LYS A 130 21.37 6.55 -26.96
CA LYS A 130 21.08 6.04 -28.31
C LYS A 130 21.07 4.53 -28.20
N LEU A 131 19.88 3.93 -28.24
CA LEU A 131 19.73 2.52 -28.53
C LEU A 131 20.19 2.32 -29.97
N SER A 132 21.41 1.80 -30.14
CA SER A 132 21.99 1.41 -31.42
C SER A 132 21.49 0.04 -31.86
#